data_AF-A0A3D0SJP2-F1
#
_entry.id   AF-A0A3D0SJP2-F1
#
_cell.length_a   1.000
_cell.length_b   1.000
_cell.length_c   1.000
_cell.angle_alpha   90.00
_cell.angle_beta   90.00
_cell.angle_gamma   90.00
#
_symmetry.space_group_name_H-M   'P 1'
#
loop_
_entity.id
_entity.type
_entity.pdbx_description
1 polymer ?
#
loop_
_entity_poly.entity_id
_entity_poly.type
_entity_poly.pdbx_seq_one_letter_code
_entity_poly.pdbx_strand_id
1 'polypeptide(L)'
;MTLLPYEQRAKDFVLRIGIERATRLLELASGRIDRRVRKANEQSFGQFFDWGCIKKAPWEVNLIFELKMGLGLTNTDTPAKAHQRIIARRKAQRLAAQQRRQSMTV
;
A
#
# COMPACT_ATOMS: atom_id res chain seq x y z
N MET A 1 25.60 3.55 -6.76
CA MET A 1 24.74 4.74 -6.58
C MET A 1 24.90 5.22 -5.15
N THR A 2 25.28 6.47 -4.96
CA THR A 2 25.36 7.10 -3.63
C THR A 2 23.98 7.68 -3.32
N LEU A 3 23.35 7.22 -2.25
CA LEU A 3 22.03 7.69 -1.83
C LEU A 3 22.13 9.00 -1.06
N LEU A 4 21.11 9.85 -1.18
CA LEU A 4 20.99 11.06 -0.36
C LEU A 4 20.73 10.69 1.11
N PRO A 5 21.04 11.57 2.09
CA PRO A 5 20.92 11.23 3.51
C PRO A 5 19.52 10.78 3.95
N TYR A 6 18.45 11.35 3.36
CA TYR A 6 17.07 10.95 3.65
C TYR A 6 16.67 9.63 2.98
N GLU A 7 17.25 9.32 1.83
CA GLU A 7 17.04 8.06 1.10
C GLU A 7 17.71 6.90 1.84
N GLN A 8 18.96 7.11 2.28
CA GLN A 8 19.69 6.15 3.08
C GLN A 8 18.94 5.84 4.39
N ARG A 9 18.46 6.88 5.09
CA ARG A 9 17.65 6.72 6.30
C ARG A 9 16.37 5.92 6.05
N ALA A 10 15.64 6.23 4.98
CA ALA A 10 14.42 5.51 4.62
C ALA A 10 14.70 4.04 4.29
N LYS A 11 15.79 3.77 3.56
CA LYS A 11 16.26 2.42 3.25
C LYS A 11 16.63 1.65 4.52
N ASP A 12 17.42 2.25 5.40
CA ASP A 12 17.86 1.62 6.66
C ASP A 12 16.68 1.36 7.59
N PHE A 13 15.71 2.28 7.63
CA PHE A 13 14.48 2.10 8.39
C PHE A 13 13.74 0.84 7.93
N VAL A 14 13.50 0.70 6.62
CA VAL A 14 12.80 -0.47 6.05
C VAL A 14 13.58 -1.76 6.26
N LEU A 15 14.91 -1.75 6.07
CA LEU A 15 15.76 -2.92 6.32
C LEU A 15 15.71 -3.34 7.80
N ARG A 16 15.70 -2.38 8.73
CA ARG A 16 15.64 -2.65 10.17
C ARG A 16 14.33 -3.28 10.60
N ILE A 17 13.19 -2.83 10.06
CA ILE A 17 11.87 -3.35 10.44
C ILE A 17 11.43 -4.57 9.62
N GLY A 18 12.05 -4.78 8.44
CA GLY A 18 11.71 -5.82 7.48
C GLY A 18 10.63 -5.40 6.47
N ILE A 19 10.76 -5.91 5.23
CA ILE A 19 9.90 -5.56 4.08
C ILE A 19 8.42 -5.84 4.35
N GLU A 20 8.09 -7.00 4.93
CA GLU A 20 6.69 -7.37 5.21
C GLU A 20 6.05 -6.40 6.21
N ARG A 21 6.76 -6.08 7.30
CA ARG A 21 6.28 -5.16 8.33
C ARG A 21 6.17 -3.74 7.79
N ALA A 22 7.14 -3.29 6.99
CA ALA A 22 7.09 -2.01 6.29
C ALA A 22 5.87 -1.92 5.36
N THR A 23 5.59 -2.98 4.61
CA THR A 23 4.43 -3.05 3.70
C THR A 23 3.12 -2.97 4.49
N ARG A 24 2.99 -3.75 5.57
CA ARG A 24 1.82 -3.70 6.45
C ARG A 24 1.62 -2.33 7.09
N LEU A 25 2.71 -1.69 7.54
CA LEU A 25 2.63 -0.33 8.10
C LEU A 25 2.18 0.69 7.04
N LEU A 26 2.66 0.57 5.82
CA LEU A 26 2.27 1.43 4.70
C LEU A 26 0.77 1.28 4.40
N GLU A 27 0.26 0.04 4.36
CA GLU A 27 -1.16 -0.25 4.17
C GLU A 27 -2.02 0.31 5.31
N LEU A 28 -1.58 0.18 6.57
CA LEU A 28 -2.30 0.71 7.72
C LEU A 28 -2.35 2.25 7.70
N ALA A 29 -1.22 2.90 7.43
CA ALA A 29 -1.13 4.36 7.35
C ALA A 29 -1.95 4.91 6.18
N SER A 30 -1.82 4.31 4.99
CA SER A 30 -2.60 4.68 3.80
C SER A 30 -4.10 4.44 4.03
N GLY A 31 -4.45 3.28 4.58
CA GLY A 31 -5.83 2.89 4.87
C GLY A 31 -6.53 3.80 5.89
N ARG A 32 -5.78 4.46 6.79
CA ARG A 32 -6.35 5.52 7.65
C ARG A 32 -6.81 6.75 6.86
N ILE A 33 -6.08 7.11 5.81
CA ILE A 33 -6.47 8.21 4.91
C ILE A 33 -7.67 7.75 4.06
N ASP A 34 -7.60 6.56 3.48
CA ASP A 34 -8.70 5.99 2.68
C ASP A 34 -10.02 5.92 3.45
N ARG A 35 -10.00 5.48 4.71
CA ARG A 35 -11.21 5.45 5.54
C ARG A 35 -11.82 6.83 5.76
N ARG A 36 -10.99 7.86 5.89
CA ARG A 36 -11.46 9.26 6.04
C ARG A 36 -12.02 9.80 4.73
N VAL A 37 -11.35 9.52 3.61
CA VAL A 37 -11.86 9.83 2.26
C VAL A 37 -13.22 9.17 2.05
N ARG A 38 -13.33 7.87 2.34
CA ARG A 38 -14.58 7.12 2.20
C ARG A 38 -15.69 7.72 3.06
N LYS A 39 -15.41 7.99 4.34
CA LYS A 39 -16.40 8.59 5.24
C LYS A 39 -16.84 9.98 4.79
N ALA A 40 -15.92 10.80 4.25
CA ALA A 40 -16.27 12.08 3.67
C ALA A 40 -17.23 11.87 2.49
N ASN A 41 -16.87 11.01 1.55
CA ASN A 41 -17.70 10.70 0.37
C ASN A 41 -19.07 10.12 0.72
N GLU A 42 -19.17 9.27 1.75
CA GLU A 42 -20.45 8.74 2.25
C GLU A 42 -21.40 9.84 2.74
N GLN A 43 -20.87 10.96 3.23
CA GLN A 43 -21.62 12.09 3.77
C GLN A 43 -21.84 13.21 2.74
N SER A 44 -21.27 13.05 1.54
CA SER A 44 -21.22 14.09 0.51
C SER A 44 -22.28 13.85 -0.54
N PHE A 45 -23.27 14.75 -0.63
CA PHE A 45 -24.24 14.72 -1.72
C PHE A 45 -23.68 15.50 -2.92
N GLY A 46 -23.08 14.78 -3.87
CA GLY A 46 -22.63 15.33 -5.16
C GLY A 46 -21.19 15.88 -5.19
N GLN A 47 -20.47 15.86 -4.07
CA GLN A 47 -19.04 16.19 -4.01
C GLN A 47 -18.20 14.93 -3.86
N PHE A 48 -17.08 14.88 -4.59
CA PHE A 48 -16.11 13.79 -4.50
C PHE A 48 -14.82 14.30 -3.85
N PHE A 49 -14.51 13.73 -2.70
CA PHE A 49 -13.29 13.96 -1.95
C PHE A 49 -12.25 12.91 -2.33
N ASP A 50 -11.02 13.35 -2.55
CA ASP A 50 -9.87 12.49 -2.78
C ASP A 50 -8.84 12.65 -1.65
N TRP A 51 -7.66 12.05 -1.82
CA TRP A 51 -6.57 12.20 -0.86
C TRP A 51 -6.12 13.65 -0.69
N GLY A 52 -6.20 14.49 -1.72
CA GLY A 52 -5.83 15.91 -1.66
C GLY A 52 -6.76 16.72 -0.77
N CYS A 53 -8.04 16.36 -0.73
CA CYS A 53 -9.06 17.08 0.03
C CYS A 53 -9.12 16.69 1.52
N ILE A 54 -8.43 15.63 1.96
CA ILE A 54 -8.43 15.19 3.36
C ILE A 54 -7.21 15.71 4.11
N LYS A 55 -7.46 16.33 5.27
CA LYS A 55 -6.42 16.76 6.22
C LYS A 55 -5.61 15.56 6.70
N LYS A 56 -4.30 15.57 6.44
CA LYS A 56 -3.37 14.52 6.90
C LYS A 56 -2.57 15.03 8.09
N ALA A 57 -2.29 14.15 9.05
CA ALA A 57 -1.35 14.49 10.10
C ALA A 57 0.08 14.49 9.54
N PRO A 58 0.98 15.37 10.03
CA PRO A 58 2.38 15.41 9.55
C PRO A 58 3.09 14.05 9.63
N TRP A 59 2.84 13.29 10.70
CA TRP A 59 3.41 11.96 10.88
C TRP A 59 2.91 10.95 9.83
N GLU A 60 1.67 11.05 9.35
CA GLU A 60 1.13 10.15 8.32
C GLU A 60 1.86 10.38 6.99
N VAL A 61 2.06 11.65 6.64
CA VAL A 61 2.76 12.04 5.40
C VAL A 61 4.21 11.57 5.45
N ASN A 62 4.91 11.86 6.55
CA ASN A 62 6.31 11.49 6.72
C ASN A 62 6.51 9.97 6.71
N LEU A 63 5.68 9.24 7.46
CA LEU A 63 5.76 7.77 7.52
C LEU A 63 5.48 7.13 6.16
N ILE A 64 4.44 7.59 5.44
CA ILE A 64 4.13 7.08 4.11
C ILE A 64 5.27 7.38 3.13
N PHE A 65 5.87 8.57 3.21
CA PHE A 65 7.01 8.94 2.39
C PHE A 65 8.22 8.04 2.66
N GLU A 66 8.64 7.92 3.92
CA GLU A 66 9.78 7.08 4.31
C GLU A 66 9.57 5.61 3.94
N LEU A 67 8.37 5.06 4.15
CA LEU A 67 8.05 3.68 3.79
C LEU A 67 8.06 3.47 2.27
N LYS A 68 7.45 4.37 1.48
CA LYS A 68 7.45 4.26 0.01
C LYS A 68 8.87 4.37 -0.55
N MET A 69 9.64 5.33 -0.07
CA MET A 69 11.03 5.54 -0.48
C MET A 69 11.89 4.32 -0.13
N GLY A 70 11.87 3.91 1.14
CA GLY A 70 12.64 2.77 1.63
C GLY A 70 12.27 1.47 0.90
N LEU A 71 10.97 1.18 0.76
CA LEU A 71 10.51 0.00 0.02
C LEU A 71 11.00 0.03 -1.43
N GLY A 72 10.90 1.18 -2.11
CA GLY A 72 11.40 1.34 -3.47
C GLY A 72 12.91 1.09 -3.60
N LEU A 73 13.70 1.58 -2.64
CA LEU A 73 15.16 1.41 -2.61
C LEU A 73 15.60 0.01 -2.17
N THR A 74 14.77 -0.69 -1.40
CA THR A 74 14.99 -2.10 -1.02
C THR A 74 14.39 -3.08 -2.02
N ASN A 75 13.66 -2.60 -3.03
CA ASN A 75 12.96 -3.45 -3.97
C ASN A 75 13.96 -4.14 -4.90
N THR A 76 14.31 -5.38 -4.58
CA THR A 76 15.14 -6.26 -5.44
C THR A 76 14.34 -6.96 -6.54
N ASP A 77 13.05 -6.65 -6.68
CA ASP A 77 12.22 -7.30 -7.68
C ASP A 77 12.54 -6.80 -9.07
N THR A 78 13.18 -7.67 -9.85
CA THR A 78 13.24 -7.54 -11.29
C THR A 78 11.82 -7.52 -11.88
N PRO A 79 11.62 -6.91 -13.07
CA PRO A 79 10.31 -6.92 -13.75
C PRO A 79 9.67 -8.31 -13.83
N ALA A 80 10.50 -9.35 -13.99
CA ALA A 80 10.09 -10.75 -13.99
C ALA A 80 9.46 -11.20 -12.66
N LYS A 81 10.07 -10.87 -11.51
CA LYS A 81 9.51 -11.20 -10.18
C LYS A 81 8.22 -10.42 -9.87
N ALA A 82 8.13 -9.17 -10.32
CA ALA A 82 6.89 -8.40 -10.24
C ALA A 82 5.76 -9.06 -11.06
N HIS A 83 6.05 -9.48 -12.29
CA HIS A 83 5.10 -10.16 -13.16
C HIS A 83 4.61 -11.49 -12.56
N GLN A 84 5.49 -12.30 -11.98
CA GLN A 84 5.13 -13.55 -11.30
C GLN A 84 4.17 -13.32 -10.13
N ARG A 85 4.40 -12.28 -9.30
CA ARG A 85 3.48 -11.93 -8.21
C ARG A 85 2.11 -11.47 -8.70
N ILE A 86 2.05 -10.74 -9.81
CA ILE A 86 0.79 -10.33 -10.43
C ILE A 86 0.00 -11.55 -10.92
N ILE A 87 0.67 -12.50 -11.59
CA ILE A 87 0.04 -13.75 -12.03
C ILE A 87 -0.49 -14.55 -10.83
N ALA A 88 0.33 -14.72 -9.78
CA ALA A 88 -0.06 -15.45 -8.57
C ALA A 88 -1.29 -14.83 -7.90
N ARG A 89 -1.32 -13.49 -7.78
CA ARG A 89 -2.47 -12.76 -7.24
C ARG A 89 -3.74 -12.96 -8.06
N ARG A 90 -3.65 -12.85 -9.39
CA ARG A 90 -4.79 -13.10 -10.30
C ARG A 90 -5.29 -14.53 -10.19
N LYS A 91 -4.39 -15.51 -10.06
CA LYS A 91 -4.75 -16.93 -9.86
C LYS A 91 -5.49 -17.13 -8.54
N ALA A 92 -4.99 -16.56 -7.44
CA ALA A 92 -5.63 -16.62 -6.13
C ALA A 92 -7.02 -15.97 -6.13
N GLN A 93 -7.19 -14.82 -6.79
CA GLN A 93 -8.50 -14.17 -6.93
C GLN A 93 -9.49 -15.02 -7.74
N ARG A 94 -9.05 -15.66 -8.83
CA ARG A 94 -9.89 -16.57 -9.64
C ARG A 94 -10.33 -17.79 -8.83
N LEU A 95 -9.42 -18.39 -8.07
CA LEU A 95 -9.72 -19.53 -7.20
C LEU A 95 -10.73 -19.16 -6.11
N ALA A 96 -10.53 -18.03 -5.42
CA ALA A 96 -11.47 -17.54 -4.42
C ALA A 96 -12.86 -17.24 -5.01
N ALA A 97 -12.93 -16.69 -6.22
CA ALA A 97 -14.20 -16.45 -6.92
C ALA A 97 -14.90 -17.76 -7.32
N GLN A 98 -14.16 -18.78 -7.75
CA GLN A 98 -14.71 -20.11 -8.04
C GLN A 98 -15.27 -20.78 -6.79
N GLN A 99 -14.54 -20.74 -5.68
CA GLN A 99 -14.99 -21.28 -4.40
C GLN A 99 -16.29 -20.60 -3.93
N ARG A 100 -16.39 -19.27 -4.05
CA ARG A 100 -17.63 -18.53 -3.72
C ARG A 100 -18.81 -18.92 -4.60
N ARG A 101 -18.58 -19.23 -5.88
CA ARG A 101 -19.65 -19.70 -6.78
C ARG A 101 -20.13 -21.09 -6.40
N GLN A 102 -19.20 -21.99 -6.11
CA GLN A 102 -19.52 -23.36 -5.68
C GLN A 102 -20.27 -23.40 -4.35
N SER A 103 -19.95 -22.52 -3.41
CA SER A 103 -20.67 -22.39 -2.13
C SER A 103 -22.05 -21.74 -2.25
N MET A 104 -22.39 -21.12 -3.38
CA MET A 104 -23.72 -20.54 -3.65
C MET A 104 -24.65 -21.48 -4.41
N THR A 105 -24.12 -22.58 -4.96
CA THR A 105 -24.86 -23.60 -5.71
C THR A 105 -25.24 -24.83 -4.87
N VAL A 106 -25.00 -24.78 -3.56
CA VAL A 106 -25.47 -25.75 -2.55
C VAL A 106 -26.46 -25.02 -1.65
#